data_AF-A0A7S2UR11-F1
#
_entry.id   AF-A0A7S2UR11-F1
#
_cell.length_a   1.000
_cell.length_b   1.000
_cell.length_c   1.000
_cell.angle_alpha   90.00
_cell.angle_beta   90.00
_cell.angle_gamma   90.00
#
_symmetry.space_group_name_H-M   'P 1'
#
loop_
_entity.id
_entity.type
_entity.pdbx_description
1 polymer ?
#
loop_
_entity_poly.entity_id
_entity_poly.type
_entity_poly.pdbx_seq_one_letter_code
_entity_poly.pdbx_strand_id
1 'polypeptide(L)'
;DLEAVLWLESYLVEYRHTLVVVSHDRGFLNQVCTDIIQFKDLKLHYYKGDYDMFVKTSDDNVKNSMRVYQAYQDKRAHMMEFIDKFRTNAKRATLVQSRIKAVDKMDVLAPEPVEVAPIWRFSIPNPEPLGRPIIALDDVTFDYKTSTKPESEYLLQKVNFGIDLSSRIGILGPNGCGKSTLLNLIMGKLEPHRGSISKNGRLRIGYFTQHSADKFDLQLSAVENMMN
;
A
#
# COMPACT_ATOMS: atom_id res chain seq x y z
N ASP A 1 2.18 10.29 14.24
CA ASP A 1 1.92 11.61 14.86
C ASP A 1 2.39 12.64 13.86
N LEU A 2 1.48 13.45 13.33
CA LEU A 2 1.77 14.30 12.16
C LEU A 2 2.80 15.39 12.51
N GLU A 3 2.70 15.98 13.71
CA GLU A 3 3.62 17.03 14.16
C GLU A 3 5.06 16.51 14.30
N ALA A 4 5.22 15.31 14.86
CA ALA A 4 6.54 14.69 14.99
C ALA A 4 7.20 14.41 13.63
N VAL A 5 6.40 14.02 12.62
CA VAL A 5 6.87 13.81 11.25
C VAL A 5 7.31 15.14 10.63
N LEU A 6 6.50 16.19 10.74
CA LEU A 6 6.84 17.53 10.21
C LEU A 6 8.09 18.13 10.86
N TRP A 7 8.25 17.93 12.16
CA TRP A 7 9.47 18.33 12.87
C TRP A 7 10.69 17.57 12.35
N LEU A 8 10.57 16.24 12.20
CA LEU A 8 11.64 15.40 11.69
C LEU A 8 12.04 15.78 10.25
N GLU A 9 11.05 16.05 9.39
CA GLU A 9 11.31 16.53 8.02
C GLU A 9 12.14 17.81 8.04
N SER A 10 11.72 18.81 8.82
CA SER A 10 12.42 20.09 8.92
C SER A 10 13.84 19.92 9.46
N TYR A 11 14.00 19.08 10.49
CA TYR A 11 15.31 18.77 11.08
C TYR A 11 16.25 18.09 10.08
N LEU A 12 15.76 17.13 9.30
CA LEU A 12 16.58 16.39 8.34
C LEU A 12 16.93 17.21 7.10
N VAL A 13 16.06 18.13 6.67
CA VAL A 13 16.35 19.06 5.56
C VAL A 13 17.51 20.00 5.90
N GLU A 14 17.60 20.45 7.17
CA GLU A 14 18.71 21.30 7.62
C GLU A 14 20.00 20.54 7.94
N TYR A 15 19.94 19.20 7.94
CA TYR A 15 21.05 18.35 8.32
C TYR A 15 22.16 18.37 7.25
N ARG A 16 23.40 18.69 7.68
CA ARG A 16 24.52 18.97 6.76
C ARG A 16 25.35 17.76 6.34
N HIS A 17 25.04 16.57 6.85
CA HIS A 17 25.76 15.35 6.50
C HIS A 17 24.92 14.43 5.62
N THR A 18 25.55 13.40 5.05
CA THR A 18 24.87 12.40 4.25
C THR A 18 23.90 11.59 5.12
N LEU A 19 22.66 11.47 4.66
CA LEU A 19 21.60 10.68 5.29
C LEU A 19 21.24 9.49 4.41
N VAL A 20 20.97 8.35 5.04
CA VAL A 20 20.34 7.20 4.40
C VAL A 20 19.07 6.91 5.19
N VAL A 21 17.91 7.08 4.54
CA VAL A 21 16.61 6.90 5.18
C VAL A 21 15.81 5.84 4.44
N VAL A 22 15.18 4.95 5.20
CA VAL A 22 14.23 3.96 4.70
C VAL A 22 12.84 4.39 5.14
N SER A 23 11.97 4.70 4.18
CA SER A 23 10.59 5.12 4.44
C SER A 23 9.64 4.61 3.36
N HIS A 24 8.38 4.45 3.73
CA HIS A 24 7.26 4.20 2.80
C HIS A 24 6.39 5.44 2.59
N ASP A 25 6.68 6.53 3.31
CA ASP A 25 5.96 7.80 3.18
C ASP A 25 6.53 8.60 2.00
N ARG A 26 5.71 8.76 0.95
CA ARG A 26 6.09 9.46 -0.27
C ARG A 26 6.30 10.96 -0.03
N GLY A 27 5.49 11.58 0.82
CA GLY A 27 5.60 13.00 1.13
C GLY A 27 6.91 13.30 1.84
N PHE A 28 7.21 12.49 2.85
CA PHE A 28 8.48 12.57 3.57
C PHE A 28 9.70 12.39 2.65
N LEU A 29 9.68 11.36 1.79
CA LEU A 29 10.78 11.10 0.85
C LEU A 29 10.96 12.24 -0.16
N ASN A 30 9.85 12.81 -0.66
CA ASN A 30 9.90 13.95 -1.56
C ASN A 30 10.46 15.21 -0.89
N GLN A 31 10.20 15.39 0.41
CA GLN A 31 10.66 16.57 1.13
C GLN A 31 12.13 16.48 1.54
N VAL A 32 12.62 15.29 1.88
CA VAL A 32 13.93 15.09 2.52
C VAL A 32 15.00 14.55 1.55
N CYS A 33 14.65 13.66 0.63
CA CYS A 33 15.63 12.93 -0.17
C CYS A 33 16.00 13.65 -1.47
N THR A 34 17.29 13.61 -1.83
CA THR A 34 17.83 14.13 -3.10
C THR A 34 18.03 13.05 -4.17
N ASP A 35 18.12 11.81 -3.72
CA ASP A 35 18.39 10.63 -4.53
C ASP A 35 17.60 9.46 -3.94
N ILE A 36 17.13 8.55 -4.81
CA ILE A 36 16.39 7.35 -4.44
C ILE A 36 17.20 6.12 -4.82
N ILE A 37 17.33 5.19 -3.88
CA ILE A 37 17.92 3.88 -4.10
C ILE A 37 16.81 2.84 -4.06
N GLN A 38 16.47 2.28 -5.22
CA GLN A 38 15.53 1.16 -5.30
C GLN A 38 16.27 -0.15 -5.16
N PHE A 39 15.90 -0.95 -4.16
CA PHE A 39 16.31 -2.35 -4.06
C PHE A 39 15.29 -3.24 -4.77
N LYS A 40 15.70 -3.88 -5.86
CA LYS A 40 14.84 -4.78 -6.66
C LYS A 40 15.71 -5.90 -7.25
N ASP A 41 15.19 -7.13 -7.25
CA ASP A 41 15.86 -8.30 -7.86
C ASP A 41 17.31 -8.50 -7.39
N LEU A 42 17.54 -8.30 -6.09
CA LEU A 42 18.85 -8.34 -5.42
C LEU A 42 19.86 -7.31 -5.97
N LYS A 43 19.40 -6.26 -6.63
CA LYS A 43 20.21 -5.17 -7.20
C LYS A 43 19.77 -3.81 -6.64
N LEU A 44 20.71 -2.87 -6.63
CA LEU A 44 20.46 -1.47 -6.27
C LEU A 44 20.42 -0.62 -7.54
N HIS A 45 19.30 0.07 -7.74
CA HIS A 45 19.09 1.00 -8.84
C HIS A 45 19.04 2.43 -8.29
N TYR A 46 19.87 3.31 -8.84
CA TYR A 46 20.04 4.67 -8.35
C TYR A 46 19.31 5.65 -9.26
N TYR A 47 18.51 6.51 -8.65
CA TYR A 47 17.73 7.54 -9.32
C TYR A 47 18.04 8.89 -8.68
N LYS A 48 18.37 9.87 -9.51
CA LYS A 48 18.57 11.24 -9.05
C LYS A 48 17.24 11.98 -9.01
N GLY A 49 16.98 12.71 -7.93
CA GLY A 49 15.73 13.43 -7.71
C GLY A 49 14.91 12.82 -6.57
N ASP A 50 13.72 13.39 -6.39
CA ASP A 50 12.77 12.98 -5.37
C ASP A 50 12.04 11.67 -5.71
N TYR A 51 11.14 11.24 -4.83
CA TYR A 51 10.39 10.00 -4.99
C TYR A 51 9.45 10.05 -6.21
N ASP A 52 8.82 11.18 -6.50
CA ASP A 52 7.91 11.33 -7.63
C ASP A 52 8.66 11.21 -8.97
N MET A 53 9.84 11.83 -9.07
CA MET A 53 10.74 11.69 -10.22
C MET A 53 11.20 10.25 -10.39
N PHE A 54 11.57 9.56 -9.30
CA PHE A 54 11.88 8.13 -9.31
C PHE A 54 10.73 7.30 -9.89
N VAL A 55 9.50 7.47 -9.39
CA VAL A 55 8.34 6.70 -9.86
C VAL A 55 8.15 6.90 -11.36
N LYS A 56 8.19 8.15 -11.82
CA LYS A 56 8.04 8.48 -13.24
C LYS A 56 9.15 7.84 -14.09
N THR A 57 10.41 7.98 -13.69
CA THR A 57 11.55 7.40 -14.43
C THR A 57 11.49 5.88 -14.43
N SER A 58 11.12 5.27 -13.30
CA SER A 58 10.92 3.81 -13.20
C SER A 58 9.81 3.34 -14.15
N ASP A 59 8.66 4.00 -14.17
CA ASP A 59 7.54 3.66 -15.06
C ASP A 59 7.93 3.80 -16.54
N ASP A 60 8.65 4.85 -16.90
CA ASP A 60 9.12 5.07 -18.26
C ASP A 60 10.16 4.01 -18.68
N ASN A 61 11.05 3.60 -17.77
CA ASN A 61 11.99 2.50 -17.99
C ASN A 61 11.28 1.16 -18.19
N VAL A 62 10.24 0.87 -17.40
CA VAL A 62 9.41 -0.33 -17.56
C VAL A 62 8.70 -0.31 -18.92
N LYS A 63 8.06 0.81 -19.29
CA LYS A 63 7.40 0.95 -20.61
C LYS A 63 8.38 0.78 -21.76
N ASN A 64 9.57 1.39 -21.67
CA ASN A 64 10.59 1.26 -22.71
C ASN A 64 11.09 -0.18 -22.84
N SER A 65 11.41 -0.82 -21.72
CA SER A 65 11.82 -2.23 -21.70
C SER A 65 10.74 -3.13 -22.28
N MET A 66 9.47 -2.88 -21.94
CA MET A 66 8.32 -3.64 -22.45
C MET A 66 8.17 -3.49 -23.96
N ARG A 67 8.34 -2.27 -24.51
CA ARG A 67 8.32 -2.04 -25.97
C ARG A 67 9.46 -2.77 -26.68
N VAL A 68 10.68 -2.72 -26.13
CA VAL A 68 11.85 -3.40 -26.70
C VAL A 68 11.62 -4.92 -26.69
N TYR A 69 11.14 -5.46 -25.56
CA TYR A 69 10.83 -6.87 -25.43
C TYR A 69 9.73 -7.31 -26.40
N GLN A 70 8.64 -6.55 -26.53
CA GLN A 70 7.55 -6.86 -27.47
C GLN A 70 8.04 -6.84 -28.92
N ALA A 71 8.80 -5.83 -29.32
CA ALA A 71 9.35 -5.75 -30.68
C ALA A 71 10.29 -6.92 -31.01
N TYR A 72 11.06 -7.38 -30.02
CA TYR A 72 11.86 -8.61 -30.14
C TYR A 72 10.97 -9.84 -30.33
N GLN A 73 9.94 -10.01 -29.50
CA GLN A 73 9.00 -11.14 -29.59
C GLN A 73 8.28 -11.18 -30.95
N ASP A 74 7.75 -10.05 -31.42
CA ASP A 74 7.04 -9.96 -32.71
C ASP A 74 7.97 -10.31 -33.88
N LYS A 75 9.19 -9.78 -33.88
CA LYS A 75 10.19 -10.06 -34.91
C LYS A 75 10.62 -11.52 -34.92
N ARG A 76 10.78 -12.12 -33.74
CA ARG A 76 11.11 -13.54 -33.57
C ARG A 76 9.96 -14.42 -34.04
N ALA A 77 8.73 -14.12 -33.66
CA ALA A 77 7.52 -14.83 -34.07
C ALA A 77 7.36 -14.83 -35.61
N HIS A 78 7.52 -13.68 -36.27
CA HIS A 78 7.43 -13.58 -37.73
C HIS A 78 8.51 -14.40 -38.45
N MET A 79 9.74 -14.48 -37.90
CA MET A 79 10.78 -15.34 -38.48
C MET A 79 10.49 -16.81 -38.28
N MET A 80 10.02 -17.20 -37.09
CA MET A 80 9.63 -18.58 -36.79
C MET A 80 8.46 -19.05 -37.68
N GLU A 81 7.43 -18.22 -37.88
CA GLU A 81 6.30 -18.56 -38.75
C GLU A 81 6.77 -18.86 -40.19
N PHE A 82 7.72 -18.07 -40.72
CA PHE A 82 8.29 -18.35 -42.03
C PHE A 82 9.12 -19.63 -42.06
N ILE A 83 9.93 -19.86 -41.01
CA ILE A 83 10.73 -21.09 -40.89
C ILE A 83 9.80 -22.29 -40.91
N ASP A 84 8.77 -22.31 -40.06
CA ASP A 84 7.82 -23.41 -39.95
C ASP A 84 7.06 -23.64 -41.26
N LYS A 85 6.58 -22.57 -41.90
CA LYS A 85 5.81 -22.65 -43.15
C LYS A 85 6.64 -23.15 -44.33
N PHE A 86 7.93 -22.85 -44.39
CA PHE A 86 8.79 -23.15 -45.55
C PHE A 86 9.89 -24.18 -45.26
N ARG A 87 9.91 -24.80 -44.07
CA ARG A 87 10.94 -25.76 -43.64
C ARG A 87 11.11 -26.94 -44.60
N THR A 88 10.00 -27.41 -45.19
CA THR A 88 9.96 -28.56 -46.10
C THR A 88 10.13 -28.18 -47.57
N ASN A 89 10.18 -26.88 -47.89
CA ASN A 89 10.27 -26.40 -49.27
C ASN A 89 11.73 -26.29 -49.73
N ALA A 90 12.18 -27.26 -50.52
CA ALA A 90 13.55 -27.34 -51.02
C ALA A 90 14.03 -26.07 -51.75
N LYS A 91 13.15 -25.36 -52.49
CA LYS A 91 13.51 -24.13 -53.22
C LYS A 91 13.83 -22.94 -52.31
N ARG A 92 13.40 -22.98 -51.04
CA ARG A 92 13.59 -21.90 -50.05
C ARG A 92 14.53 -22.29 -48.90
N ALA A 93 15.18 -23.46 -48.98
CA ALA A 93 16.06 -23.98 -47.93
C ALA A 93 17.12 -22.96 -47.47
N THR A 94 17.79 -22.27 -48.41
CA THR A 94 18.81 -21.26 -48.09
C THR A 94 18.25 -20.06 -47.32
N LEU A 95 17.03 -19.62 -47.65
CA LEU A 95 16.35 -18.51 -46.95
C LEU A 95 15.91 -18.92 -45.54
N VAL A 96 15.42 -20.16 -45.38
CA VAL A 96 15.06 -20.73 -44.07
C VAL A 96 16.31 -20.83 -43.18
N GLN A 97 17.42 -21.37 -43.70
CA GLN A 97 18.69 -21.47 -42.97
C GLN A 97 19.25 -20.10 -42.56
N SER A 98 19.11 -19.08 -43.42
CA SER A 98 19.49 -17.70 -43.07
C SER A 98 18.66 -17.15 -41.91
N ARG A 99 17.34 -17.37 -41.92
CA ARG A 99 16.45 -16.93 -40.83
C ARG A 99 16.67 -17.69 -39.52
N ILE A 100 16.97 -18.99 -39.57
CA ILE A 100 17.37 -19.77 -38.38
C ILE A 100 18.58 -19.13 -37.72
N LYS A 101 19.65 -18.89 -38.49
CA LYS A 101 20.85 -18.21 -37.98
C LYS A 101 20.58 -16.80 -37.46
N ALA A 102 19.66 -16.07 -38.10
CA ALA A 102 19.27 -14.73 -37.65
C ALA A 102 18.53 -14.77 -36.31
N VAL A 103 17.65 -15.75 -36.10
CA VAL A 103 16.96 -15.99 -34.83
C VAL A 103 17.97 -16.41 -33.76
N ASP A 104 18.85 -17.37 -34.03
CA ASP A 104 19.88 -17.80 -33.06
C ASP A 104 20.73 -16.62 -32.59
N LYS A 105 21.15 -15.75 -33.53
CA LYS A 105 21.92 -14.55 -33.20
C LYS A 105 21.11 -13.52 -32.39
N MET A 106 19.81 -13.41 -32.67
CA MET A 106 18.92 -12.53 -31.91
C MET A 106 18.67 -13.04 -30.49
N ASP A 107 18.49 -14.35 -30.32
CA ASP A 107 18.21 -14.98 -29.02
C ASP A 107 19.41 -14.82 -28.06
N VAL A 108 20.65 -14.72 -28.57
CA VAL A 108 21.86 -14.41 -27.76
C VAL A 108 21.82 -12.99 -27.16
N LEU A 109 21.18 -12.04 -27.84
CA LEU A 109 21.04 -10.64 -27.40
C LEU A 109 19.61 -10.32 -26.97
N ALA A 110 18.86 -11.35 -26.55
CA ALA A 110 17.47 -11.19 -26.16
C ALA A 110 17.34 -10.20 -24.99
N PRO A 111 16.40 -9.25 -25.06
CA PRO A 111 16.08 -8.41 -23.91
C PRO A 111 15.50 -9.26 -22.77
N GLU A 112 15.77 -8.86 -21.52
CA GLU A 112 15.19 -9.51 -20.35
C GLU A 112 13.65 -9.41 -20.39
N PRO A 113 12.91 -10.49 -20.02
CA PRO A 113 11.47 -10.43 -19.86
C PRO A 113 11.07 -9.35 -18.85
N VAL A 114 10.09 -8.54 -19.22
CA VAL A 114 9.56 -7.49 -18.32
C VAL A 114 8.39 -8.06 -17.54
N GLU A 115 8.61 -8.30 -16.25
CA GLU A 115 7.54 -8.66 -15.32
C GLU A 115 6.76 -7.42 -14.88
N VAL A 116 5.46 -7.39 -15.19
CA VAL A 116 4.55 -6.36 -14.70
C VAL A 116 3.93 -6.88 -13.41
N ALA A 117 4.25 -6.22 -12.30
CA ALA A 117 3.64 -6.57 -11.02
C ALA A 117 2.10 -6.39 -11.11
N PRO A 118 1.31 -7.33 -10.58
CA PRO A 118 -0.14 -7.21 -10.62
C PRO A 118 -0.59 -5.98 -9.83
N ILE A 119 -1.60 -5.27 -10.34
CA ILE A 119 -2.26 -4.21 -9.60
C ILE A 119 -3.10 -4.85 -8.51
N TRP A 120 -2.64 -4.75 -7.27
CA TRP A 120 -3.42 -5.18 -6.12
C TRP A 120 -4.60 -4.23 -5.91
N ARG A 121 -5.82 -4.75 -6.02
CA ARG A 121 -7.04 -4.01 -5.70
C ARG A 121 -7.57 -4.48 -4.36
N PHE A 122 -7.49 -3.60 -3.37
CA PHE A 122 -8.15 -3.81 -2.09
C PHE A 122 -9.61 -3.38 -2.20
N SER A 123 -10.54 -4.32 -2.03
CA SER A 123 -11.98 -4.07 -2.04
C SER A 123 -12.57 -4.49 -0.71
N ILE A 124 -13.30 -3.58 -0.08
CA ILE A 124 -14.16 -3.89 1.07
C ILE A 124 -15.56 -4.16 0.50
N PRO A 125 -16.19 -5.31 0.79
CA PRO A 125 -17.52 -5.60 0.31
C PRO A 125 -18.53 -4.57 0.82
N ASN A 126 -19.50 -4.23 -0.03
CA ASN A 126 -20.58 -3.33 0.38
C ASN A 126 -21.42 -4.01 1.48
N PRO A 127 -21.71 -3.32 2.59
CA PRO A 127 -22.56 -3.86 3.63
C PRO A 127 -24.02 -3.94 3.18
N GLU A 128 -24.78 -4.83 3.81
CA GLU A 128 -26.24 -4.81 3.71
C GLU A 128 -26.80 -3.48 4.29
N PRO A 129 -27.95 -3.00 3.80
CA PRO A 129 -28.59 -1.82 4.37
C PRO A 129 -28.87 -1.99 5.87
N LEU A 130 -28.48 -1.01 6.68
CA LEU A 130 -28.71 -0.98 8.12
C LEU A 130 -29.64 0.18 8.47
N GLY A 131 -30.57 -0.05 9.40
CA GLY A 131 -31.42 1.00 9.96
C GLY A 131 -30.63 1.98 10.84
N ARG A 132 -31.11 3.21 10.96
CA ARG A 132 -30.51 4.21 11.87
C ARG A 132 -30.94 3.96 13.33
N PRO A 133 -30.14 4.39 14.32
CA PRO A 133 -28.78 4.94 14.20
C PRO A 133 -27.75 3.82 13.94
N ILE A 134 -26.69 4.10 13.18
CA ILE A 134 -25.59 3.14 13.00
C ILE A 134 -24.73 3.13 14.25
N ILE A 135 -24.12 4.27 14.58
CA ILE A 135 -23.47 4.54 15.87
C ILE A 135 -23.83 5.96 16.27
N ALA A 136 -24.25 6.17 17.51
CA ALA A 136 -24.47 7.49 18.11
C ALA A 136 -23.87 7.52 19.52
N LEU A 137 -23.14 8.59 19.82
CA LEU A 137 -22.59 8.90 21.13
C LEU A 137 -23.30 10.13 21.65
N ASP A 138 -23.88 10.03 22.85
CA ASP A 138 -24.62 11.09 23.52
C ASP A 138 -23.97 11.37 24.88
N ASP A 139 -23.43 12.58 25.05
CA ASP A 139 -22.75 13.08 26.26
C ASP A 139 -21.68 12.13 26.86
N VAL A 140 -20.98 11.39 25.99
CA VAL A 140 -20.02 10.38 26.41
C VAL A 140 -18.82 11.00 27.11
N THR A 141 -18.55 10.54 28.33
CA THR A 141 -17.47 11.03 29.20
C THR A 141 -16.71 9.84 29.79
N PHE A 142 -15.37 9.88 29.75
CA PHE A 142 -14.53 8.74 30.13
C PHE A 142 -13.09 9.14 30.54
N ASP A 143 -12.53 8.44 31.52
CA ASP A 143 -11.10 8.44 31.86
C ASP A 143 -10.70 7.06 32.42
N TYR A 144 -9.42 6.66 32.31
CA TYR A 144 -8.95 5.37 32.85
C TYR A 144 -8.72 5.41 34.37
N LYS A 145 -8.47 6.59 34.95
CA LYS A 145 -8.18 6.75 36.39
C LYS A 145 -9.26 7.61 37.05
N THR A 146 -10.16 6.98 37.78
CA THR A 146 -11.37 7.62 38.33
C THR A 146 -11.23 8.21 39.73
N SER A 147 -10.17 7.90 40.49
CA SER A 147 -10.22 8.13 41.94
C SER A 147 -9.75 9.51 42.43
N THR A 148 -9.17 10.37 41.60
CA THR A 148 -8.60 11.65 42.09
C THR A 148 -8.71 12.85 41.15
N LYS A 149 -9.29 12.71 39.96
CA LYS A 149 -9.35 13.80 38.97
C LYS A 149 -10.75 14.38 38.85
N PRO A 150 -10.91 15.71 38.72
CA PRO A 150 -12.20 16.30 38.38
C PRO A 150 -12.61 15.91 36.95
N GLU A 151 -13.92 15.83 36.66
CA GLU A 151 -14.44 15.48 35.31
C GLU A 151 -13.90 16.42 34.22
N SER A 152 -13.58 17.68 34.56
CA SER A 152 -12.97 18.66 33.66
C SER A 152 -11.56 18.29 33.18
N GLU A 153 -10.93 17.28 33.80
CA GLU A 153 -9.63 16.75 33.42
C GLU A 153 -9.72 15.35 32.80
N TYR A 154 -10.93 14.83 32.61
CA TYR A 154 -11.12 13.53 31.98
C TYR A 154 -10.65 13.55 30.54
N LEU A 155 -10.20 12.39 30.06
CA LEU A 155 -9.66 12.21 28.73
C LEU A 155 -10.68 12.52 27.63
N LEU A 156 -11.94 12.15 27.84
CA LEU A 156 -13.06 12.44 26.95
C LEU A 156 -14.19 13.07 27.76
N GLN A 157 -14.75 14.18 27.27
CA GLN A 157 -15.75 14.97 27.98
C GLN A 157 -16.89 15.33 27.02
N LYS A 158 -18.12 14.97 27.40
CA LYS A 158 -19.37 15.32 26.68
C LYS A 158 -19.27 15.13 25.15
N VAL A 159 -18.71 13.99 24.74
CA VAL A 159 -18.54 13.66 23.33
C VAL A 159 -19.90 13.34 22.73
N ASN A 160 -20.33 14.15 21.77
CA ASN A 160 -21.60 14.03 21.05
C ASN A 160 -21.31 13.87 19.55
N PHE A 161 -21.54 12.69 19.00
CA PHE A 161 -21.19 12.40 17.60
C PHE A 161 -21.93 11.18 17.03
N GLY A 162 -22.30 11.23 15.75
CA GLY A 162 -22.96 10.14 15.03
C GLY A 162 -22.18 9.68 13.79
N ILE A 163 -22.27 8.39 13.49
CA ILE A 163 -21.69 7.76 12.30
C ILE A 163 -22.82 7.22 11.45
N ASP A 164 -22.74 7.43 10.14
CA ASP A 164 -23.64 6.89 9.12
C ASP A 164 -22.88 5.95 8.16
N LEU A 165 -23.62 5.19 7.33
CA LEU A 165 -23.04 4.25 6.36
C LEU A 165 -22.16 4.93 5.28
N SER A 166 -22.39 6.21 5.00
CA SER A 166 -21.59 7.00 4.04
C SER A 166 -20.45 7.77 4.70
N SER A 167 -20.34 7.74 6.04
CA SER A 167 -19.35 8.55 6.75
C SER A 167 -17.91 8.14 6.38
N ARG A 168 -17.04 9.15 6.30
CA ARG A 168 -15.58 9.02 6.21
C ARG A 168 -15.00 9.95 7.27
N ILE A 169 -14.45 9.37 8.33
CA ILE A 169 -14.10 10.11 9.55
C ILE A 169 -12.61 9.93 9.82
N GLY A 170 -11.89 11.05 9.91
CA GLY A 170 -10.52 11.08 10.42
C GLY A 170 -10.51 11.54 11.87
N ILE A 171 -9.93 10.74 12.77
CA ILE A 171 -9.72 11.13 14.17
C ILE A 171 -8.27 11.59 14.31
N LEU A 172 -8.09 12.89 14.49
CA LEU A 172 -6.79 13.55 14.57
C LEU A 172 -6.53 14.05 15.99
N GLY A 173 -5.25 14.19 16.34
CA GLY A 173 -4.82 14.74 17.62
C GLY A 173 -3.51 14.12 18.10
N PRO A 174 -2.85 14.73 19.10
CA PRO A 174 -1.57 14.27 19.62
C PRO A 174 -1.66 12.87 20.24
N ASN A 175 -0.52 12.21 20.39
CA ASN A 175 -0.47 10.95 21.13
C ASN A 175 -0.95 11.15 22.58
N GLY A 176 -1.75 10.22 23.07
CA GLY A 176 -2.33 10.31 24.41
C GLY A 176 -3.63 11.12 24.52
N CYS A 177 -4.11 11.79 23.47
CA CYS A 177 -5.36 12.59 23.53
C CYS A 177 -6.66 11.76 23.52
N GLY A 178 -6.59 10.42 23.57
CA GLY A 178 -7.76 9.56 23.70
C GLY A 178 -8.36 8.99 22.41
N LYS A 179 -7.68 9.09 21.27
CA LYS A 179 -8.15 8.52 19.98
C LYS A 179 -8.47 7.02 20.07
N SER A 180 -7.51 6.22 20.54
CA SER A 180 -7.70 4.77 20.72
C SER A 180 -8.75 4.45 21.78
N THR A 181 -8.88 5.31 22.80
CA THR A 181 -9.91 5.19 23.84
C THR A 181 -11.30 5.40 23.26
N LEU A 182 -11.50 6.41 22.42
CA LEU A 182 -12.75 6.66 21.72
C LEU A 182 -13.14 5.46 20.83
N LEU A 183 -12.18 4.91 20.09
CA LEU A 183 -12.41 3.69 19.30
C LEU A 183 -12.80 2.49 20.18
N ASN A 184 -12.15 2.31 21.33
CA ASN A 184 -12.47 1.24 22.28
C ASN A 184 -13.87 1.39 22.88
N LEU A 185 -14.31 2.61 23.19
CA LEU A 185 -15.69 2.91 23.60
C LEU A 185 -16.69 2.57 22.48
N ILE A 186 -16.41 3.00 21.24
CA ILE A 186 -17.23 2.68 20.07
C ILE A 186 -17.28 1.16 19.79
N MET A 187 -16.24 0.41 20.12
CA MET A 187 -16.26 -1.05 20.03
C MET A 187 -16.96 -1.73 21.21
N GLY A 188 -17.24 -1.00 22.30
CA GLY A 188 -17.81 -1.56 23.53
C GLY A 188 -16.80 -2.34 24.37
N LYS A 189 -15.49 -2.12 24.17
CA LYS A 189 -14.43 -2.68 25.03
C LYS A 189 -14.25 -1.90 26.33
N LEU A 190 -14.77 -0.68 26.36
CA LEU A 190 -14.80 0.21 27.51
C LEU A 190 -16.24 0.68 27.69
N GLU A 191 -16.63 0.90 28.94
CA GLU A 191 -17.90 1.51 29.29
C GLU A 191 -17.69 2.99 29.61
N PRO A 192 -18.55 3.88 29.08
CA PRO A 192 -18.48 5.29 29.43
C PRO A 192 -18.84 5.49 30.92
N HIS A 193 -18.23 6.48 31.58
CA HIS A 193 -18.64 6.86 32.94
C HIS A 193 -19.97 7.59 32.95
N ARG A 194 -20.21 8.43 31.92
CA ARG A 194 -21.46 9.15 31.70
C ARG A 194 -21.79 9.18 30.21
N GLY A 195 -23.07 9.42 29.92
CA GLY A 195 -23.59 9.39 28.56
C GLY A 195 -23.90 7.97 28.09
N SER A 196 -24.24 7.84 26.81
CA SER A 196 -24.61 6.57 26.20
C SER A 196 -24.02 6.40 24.81
N ILE A 197 -23.78 5.15 24.42
CA ILE A 197 -23.35 4.79 23.07
C ILE A 197 -24.40 3.84 22.51
N SER A 198 -25.18 4.31 21.53
CA SER A 198 -26.16 3.52 20.79
C SER A 198 -25.54 2.98 19.51
N LYS A 199 -25.81 1.71 19.20
CA LYS A 199 -25.32 1.04 17.97
C LYS A 199 -26.44 0.21 17.38
N ASN A 200 -26.50 0.12 16.05
CA ASN A 200 -27.41 -0.81 15.40
C ASN A 200 -27.04 -2.25 15.81
N GLY A 201 -28.01 -3.05 16.28
CA GLY A 201 -27.77 -4.42 16.74
C GLY A 201 -27.29 -5.39 15.66
N ARG A 202 -27.45 -5.06 14.37
CA ARG A 202 -26.93 -5.84 13.23
C ARG A 202 -25.59 -5.30 12.71
N LEU A 203 -25.03 -4.26 13.33
CA LEU A 203 -23.75 -3.68 12.93
C LEU A 203 -22.61 -4.68 13.15
N ARG A 204 -21.84 -4.95 12.09
CA ARG A 204 -20.58 -5.70 12.17
C ARG A 204 -19.42 -4.74 12.02
N ILE A 205 -18.50 -4.75 12.98
CA ILE A 205 -17.34 -3.86 13.01
C ILE A 205 -16.10 -4.65 12.63
N GLY A 206 -15.48 -4.31 11.50
CA GLY A 206 -14.11 -4.72 11.18
C GLY A 206 -13.12 -3.81 11.88
N TYR A 207 -12.21 -4.38 12.68
CA TYR A 207 -11.25 -3.60 13.46
C TYR A 207 -9.82 -4.02 13.14
N PHE A 208 -9.02 -3.06 12.68
CA PHE A 208 -7.60 -3.24 12.39
C PHE A 208 -6.77 -2.33 13.29
N THR A 209 -5.74 -2.90 13.90
CA THR A 209 -4.81 -2.21 14.80
C THR A 209 -3.40 -2.36 14.31
N GLN A 210 -2.51 -1.51 14.82
CA GLN A 210 -1.08 -1.61 14.56
C GLN A 210 -0.51 -2.99 14.95
N HIS A 211 -1.04 -3.62 16.01
CA HIS A 211 -0.66 -4.96 16.47
C HIS A 211 -1.56 -6.09 15.92
N SER A 212 -2.41 -5.81 14.93
CA SER A 212 -3.27 -6.86 14.36
C SER A 212 -2.45 -7.91 13.61
N ALA A 213 -1.29 -7.53 13.05
CA ALA A 213 -0.39 -8.46 12.36
C ALA A 213 0.27 -9.47 13.32
N ASP A 214 0.49 -9.08 14.57
CA ASP A 214 1.11 -9.93 15.60
C ASP A 214 0.20 -11.11 16.03
N LYS A 215 -1.06 -11.10 15.58
CA LYS A 215 -2.05 -12.16 15.84
C LYS A 215 -2.02 -13.28 14.81
N PHE A 216 -1.34 -13.09 13.68
CA PHE A 216 -1.22 -14.13 12.67
C PHE A 216 -0.21 -15.19 13.12
N ASP A 217 -0.55 -16.45 12.90
CA ASP A 217 0.40 -17.54 13.07
C ASP A 217 1.35 -17.56 11.87
N LEU A 218 2.62 -17.24 12.13
CA LEU A 218 3.67 -17.19 11.11
C LEU A 218 4.06 -18.58 10.58
N GLN A 219 3.58 -19.66 11.22
CA GLN A 219 3.73 -21.03 10.72
C GLN A 219 2.65 -21.42 9.72
N LEU A 220 1.52 -20.69 9.70
CA LEU A 220 0.41 -20.94 8.79
C LEU A 220 0.55 -20.08 7.53
N SER A 221 0.03 -20.61 6.42
CA SER A 221 -0.15 -19.82 5.22
C SER A 221 -1.16 -18.68 5.43
N ALA A 222 -1.15 -17.69 4.54
CA ALA A 222 -2.12 -16.59 4.60
C ALA A 222 -3.57 -17.09 4.48
N VAL A 223 -3.81 -18.13 3.69
CA VAL A 223 -5.15 -18.71 3.52
C VAL A 223 -5.62 -19.38 4.80
N GLU A 224 -4.75 -20.15 5.46
CA GLU A 224 -5.05 -20.81 6.74
C GLU A 224 -5.32 -19.77 7.85
N ASN A 225 -4.53 -18.70 7.92
CA ASN A 225 -4.77 -17.59 8.84
C ASN A 225 -6.11 -16.87 8.62
N MET A 226 -6.68 -16.92 7.40
CA MET A 226 -7.99 -16.35 7.11
C MET A 226 -9.16 -17.30 7.39
N MET A 227 -8.89 -18.61 7.41
CA MET A 227 -9.90 -19.64 7.67
C MET A 227 -10.09 -19.91 9.18
N ASN A 228 -9.10 -19.56 10.00
CA ASN A 228 -9.13 -19.64 11.46
C ASN A 228 -9.73 -18.37 12.10
#